data_AF-A0A962RUC3-F1
#
_entry.id   AF-A0A962RUC3-F1
#
_cell.length_a   1.000
_cell.length_b   1.000
_cell.length_c   1.000
_cell.angle_alpha   90.00
_cell.angle_beta   90.00
_cell.angle_gamma   90.00
#
_symmetry.space_group_name_H-M   'P 1'
#
loop_
_entity.id
_entity.type
_entity.pdbx_description
1 polymer ?
#
loop_
_entity_poly.entity_id
_entity_poly.type
_entity_poly.pdbx_seq_one_letter_code
_entity_poly.pdbx_strand_id
1 'polypeptide(L)'
;MTLPQTTVAMEFLRTMLRIRALENAWARAYADNEIGGIAPALSTGQEAVATGLCAALEDGDVVFTTHRGQAVQVARGLEPARILAELYC
;
A
#
# COMPACT_ATOMS: atom_id res chain seq x y z
N MET A 1 -15.71 -17.79 13.07
CA MET A 1 -14.86 -16.62 12.77
C MET A 1 -15.59 -15.39 13.28
N THR A 2 -15.16 -14.82 14.40
CA THR A 2 -15.75 -13.61 14.99
C THR A 2 -15.22 -12.39 14.24
N LEU A 3 -16.11 -11.46 13.88
CA LEU A 3 -15.70 -10.23 13.21
C LEU A 3 -14.92 -9.34 14.19
N PRO A 4 -13.87 -8.65 13.71
CA PRO A 4 -13.13 -7.70 14.55
C PRO A 4 -14.04 -6.56 15.02
N GLN A 5 -13.65 -5.92 16.11
CA GLN A 5 -14.33 -4.73 16.63
C GLN A 5 -14.44 -3.67 15.53
N THR A 6 -15.57 -2.95 15.48
CA THR A 6 -15.90 -2.02 14.38
C THR A 6 -14.80 -0.99 14.12
N THR A 7 -14.14 -0.47 15.17
CA THR A 7 -13.04 0.48 15.04
C THR A 7 -11.86 -0.10 14.27
N VAL A 8 -11.42 -1.31 14.63
CA VAL A 8 -10.31 -2.01 13.96
C VAL A 8 -10.66 -2.32 12.50
N ALA A 9 -11.89 -2.79 12.26
CA ALA A 9 -12.37 -3.06 10.90
C ALA A 9 -12.37 -1.79 10.02
N MET A 10 -12.74 -0.64 10.59
CA MET A 10 -12.73 0.64 9.88
C MET A 10 -11.31 1.12 9.57
N GLU A 11 -10.35 0.92 10.47
CA GLU A 11 -8.93 1.22 10.20
C GLU A 11 -8.38 0.33 9.09
N PHE A 12 -8.68 -0.97 9.12
CA PHE A 12 -8.25 -1.88 8.05
C PHE A 12 -8.84 -1.49 6.70
N LEU A 13 -10.14 -1.17 6.66
CA LEU A 13 -10.79 -0.70 5.44
C LEU A 13 -10.13 0.60 4.93
N ARG A 14 -9.84 1.54 5.82
CA ARG A 14 -9.20 2.80 5.46
C ARG A 14 -7.81 2.57 4.86
N THR A 15 -7.01 1.69 5.47
CA THR A 15 -5.67 1.34 4.97
C THR A 15 -5.76 0.66 3.61
N MET A 16 -6.66 -0.31 3.43
CA MET A 16 -6.85 -0.98 2.13
C MET A 16 -7.29 0.01 1.04
N LEU A 17 -8.19 0.94 1.35
CA LEU A 17 -8.63 1.97 0.40
C LEU A 17 -7.50 2.95 0.04
N ARG A 18 -6.63 3.29 0.99
CA ARG A 18 -5.43 4.12 0.72
C ARG A 18 -4.45 3.43 -0.21
N ILE A 19 -4.17 2.15 0.03
CA ILE A 19 -3.31 1.34 -0.85
C ILE A 19 -3.90 1.32 -2.26
N ARG A 20 -5.19 0.99 -2.38
CA ARG A 20 -5.89 0.96 -3.68
C ARG A 20 -5.84 2.32 -4.39
N ALA A 21 -6.04 3.41 -3.67
CA ALA A 21 -6.02 4.75 -4.24
C ALA A 21 -4.62 5.11 -4.79
N LEU A 22 -3.56 4.82 -4.03
CA LEU A 22 -2.18 5.01 -4.48
C LEU A 22 -1.89 4.21 -5.74
N GLU A 23 -2.20 2.92 -5.75
CA GLU A 23 -1.90 2.04 -6.88
C GLU A 23 -2.70 2.40 -8.13
N ASN A 24 -3.96 2.83 -7.98
CA ASN A 24 -4.74 3.36 -9.09
C ASN A 24 -4.15 4.66 -9.65
N ALA A 25 -3.65 5.56 -8.80
CA ALA A 25 -3.00 6.79 -9.23
C ALA A 25 -1.71 6.48 -9.99
N TRP A 26 -0.90 5.55 -9.47
CA TRP A 26 0.32 5.11 -10.13
C TRP A 26 0.04 4.44 -11.48
N ALA A 27 -0.96 3.56 -11.55
CA ALA A 27 -1.36 2.92 -12.80
C ALA A 27 -1.77 3.94 -13.88
N ARG A 28 -2.50 4.99 -13.48
CA ARG A 28 -2.91 6.09 -14.37
C ARG A 28 -1.70 6.89 -14.85
N ALA A 29 -0.86 7.36 -13.93
CA ALA A 29 0.34 8.12 -14.26
C ALA A 29 1.28 7.37 -15.19
N TYR A 30 1.42 6.04 -15.02
CA TYR A 30 2.18 5.21 -15.95
C TYR A 30 1.51 5.09 -17.33
N ALA A 31 0.18 4.88 -17.36
CA ALA A 31 -0.57 4.82 -18.62
C ALA A 31 -0.52 6.14 -19.41
N ASP A 32 -0.48 7.26 -18.70
CA ASP A 32 -0.41 8.62 -19.26
C ASP A 32 1.04 9.03 -19.62
N ASN A 33 2.02 8.13 -19.44
CA ASN A 33 3.46 8.36 -19.66
C ASN A 33 4.05 9.48 -18.78
N GLU A 34 3.43 9.80 -17.64
CA GLU A 34 3.98 10.74 -16.67
C GLU A 34 5.12 10.11 -15.84
N ILE A 35 5.07 8.79 -15.65
CA ILE A 35 6.09 7.99 -14.98
C ILE A 35 6.69 7.02 -15.99
N GLY A 36 8.02 7.05 -16.14
CA GLY A 36 8.77 6.16 -17.03
C GLY A 36 9.29 4.89 -16.35
N GLY A 37 10.02 4.06 -17.11
CA GLY A 37 10.75 2.92 -16.57
C GLY A 37 9.96 1.59 -16.60
N ILE A 38 10.10 0.80 -15.53
CA ILE A 38 9.49 -0.53 -15.42
C ILE A 38 8.01 -0.40 -15.06
N ALA A 39 7.19 -1.27 -15.65
CA ALA A 39 5.76 -1.33 -15.36
C ALA A 39 5.46 -1.43 -13.84
N PRO A 40 4.44 -0.72 -13.33
CA PRO A 40 4.10 -0.72 -11.91
C PRO A 40 3.81 -2.11 -11.39
N ALA A 41 4.50 -2.51 -10.33
CA ALA A 41 4.22 -3.75 -9.61
C ALA A 41 3.07 -3.51 -8.61
N LEU A 42 1.83 -3.51 -9.12
CA LEU A 42 0.63 -3.18 -8.34
C LEU A 42 0.10 -4.36 -7.53
N SER A 43 -0.08 -4.24 -6.23
CA SER A 43 -0.69 -5.26 -5.37
C SER A 43 -2.23 -5.22 -5.34
N THR A 44 -2.88 -4.55 -6.29
CA THR A 44 -4.34 -4.47 -6.41
C THR A 44 -5.01 -5.84 -6.23
N GLY A 45 -5.86 -5.95 -5.21
CA GLY A 45 -6.53 -7.20 -4.81
C GLY A 45 -5.83 -7.97 -3.68
N GLN A 46 -4.65 -7.51 -3.23
CA GLN A 46 -3.86 -8.09 -2.13
C GLN A 46 -3.71 -7.11 -0.95
N GLU A 47 -4.53 -6.06 -0.87
CA GLU A 47 -4.40 -5.00 0.13
C GLU A 47 -4.56 -5.52 1.57
N ALA A 48 -5.39 -6.56 1.72
CA ALA A 48 -5.61 -7.23 3.00
C ALA A 48 -4.33 -7.88 3.54
N VAL A 49 -3.41 -8.32 2.68
CA VAL A 49 -2.14 -8.94 3.09
C VAL A 49 -1.27 -7.91 3.78
N ALA A 50 -1.01 -6.77 3.14
CA ALA A 50 -0.19 -5.71 3.72
C ALA A 50 -0.83 -5.11 4.97
N THR A 51 -2.15 -4.87 4.93
CA THR A 51 -2.90 -4.30 6.06
C THR A 51 -2.89 -5.24 7.26
N GLY A 52 -3.23 -6.52 7.07
CA GLY A 52 -3.27 -7.51 8.14
C GLY A 52 -1.89 -7.82 8.70
N LEU A 53 -0.88 -7.94 7.83
CA LEU A 53 0.52 -8.11 8.24
C LEU A 53 0.96 -6.95 9.13
N CYS A 54 0.85 -5.72 8.64
CA CYS A 54 1.37 -4.55 9.37
C CYS A 54 0.61 -4.28 10.67
N ALA A 55 -0.68 -4.63 10.74
CA ALA A 55 -1.46 -4.53 11.96
C ALA A 55 -1.05 -5.54 13.04
N ALA A 56 -0.35 -6.61 12.67
CA ALA A 56 0.11 -7.66 13.58
C ALA A 56 1.60 -7.50 13.97
N LEU A 57 2.31 -6.52 13.40
CA LEU A 57 3.71 -6.25 13.74
C LEU A 57 3.82 -5.52 15.08
N GLU A 58 4.93 -5.74 15.77
CA GLU A 58 5.30 -5.04 16.98
C GLU A 58 6.35 -3.94 16.71
N ASP A 59 6.52 -3.04 17.67
CA ASP A 59 7.54 -2.00 17.58
C ASP A 59 8.95 -2.62 17.52
N GLY A 60 9.70 -2.25 16.50
CA GLY A 60 11.04 -2.81 16.22
C GLY A 60 11.06 -3.87 15.12
N ASP A 61 9.89 -4.37 14.70
CA ASP A 61 9.84 -5.34 13.60
C ASP A 61 10.22 -4.73 12.26
N VAL A 62 11.10 -5.46 11.56
CA VAL A 62 11.61 -5.11 10.23
C VAL A 62 10.88 -5.91 9.17
N VAL A 63 10.42 -5.24 8.11
CA VAL A 63 9.78 -5.88 6.96
C VAL A 63 10.62 -5.65 5.71
N PHE A 64 10.92 -6.74 5.02
CA PHE A 64 11.53 -6.72 3.70
C PHE A 64 10.51 -7.18 2.65
N THR A 65 10.44 -6.45 1.55
CA THR A 65 9.55 -6.77 0.42
C THR A 65 10.38 -6.99 -0.84
N THR A 66 9.76 -7.59 -1.85
CA THR A 66 10.33 -7.64 -3.20
C THR A 66 9.90 -6.39 -3.99
N HIS A 67 9.85 -6.48 -5.32
CA HIS A 67 9.48 -5.39 -6.23
C HIS A 67 8.03 -4.87 -6.06
N ARG A 68 7.17 -5.58 -5.30
CA ARG A 68 5.75 -5.24 -5.04
C ARG A 68 5.55 -4.83 -3.56
N GLY A 69 6.32 -3.84 -3.12
CA GLY A 69 6.44 -3.45 -1.70
C GLY A 69 5.58 -2.27 -1.25
N GLN A 70 5.00 -1.53 -2.18
CA GLN A 70 4.41 -0.20 -1.95
C GLN A 70 3.20 -0.26 -1.01
N ALA A 71 2.39 -1.32 -1.09
CA ALA A 71 1.28 -1.52 -0.16
C ALA A 71 1.73 -1.65 1.30
N VAL A 72 2.87 -2.32 1.55
CA VAL A 72 3.44 -2.42 2.91
C VAL A 72 3.92 -1.06 3.39
N GLN A 73 4.54 -0.26 2.51
CA GLN A 73 4.97 1.09 2.88
C GLN A 73 3.79 1.96 3.33
N VAL A 74 2.68 1.95 2.59
CA VAL A 74 1.44 2.65 2.98
C VAL A 74 0.88 2.09 4.29
N ALA A 75 0.82 0.78 4.45
CA ALA A 75 0.30 0.14 5.66
C ALA A 75 1.17 0.41 6.90
N ARG A 76 2.47 0.65 6.72
CA ARG A 76 3.42 1.11 7.76
C ARG A 76 3.33 2.61 8.04
N GLY A 77 2.44 3.34 7.36
CA GLY A 77 2.20 4.76 7.60
C GLY A 77 3.06 5.71 6.78
N LEU A 78 3.75 5.22 5.73
CA LEU A 78 4.43 6.13 4.81
C LEU A 78 3.39 6.92 4.00
N GLU A 79 3.56 8.24 3.96
CA GLU A 79 2.67 9.12 3.22
C GLU A 79 2.67 8.79 1.72
N PRO A 80 1.51 8.53 1.09
CA PRO A 80 1.41 8.19 -0.34
C PRO A 80 2.12 9.18 -1.27
N ALA A 81 2.12 10.47 -0.91
CA ALA A 81 2.81 11.50 -1.68
C ALA A 81 4.33 11.28 -1.77
N ARG A 82 4.95 10.73 -0.72
CA ARG A 82 6.40 10.42 -0.74
C ARG A 82 6.69 9.23 -1.66
N ILE A 83 5.81 8.23 -1.64
CA ILE A 83 5.92 7.06 -2.51
C ILE A 83 5.79 7.49 -3.97
N LEU A 84 4.78 8.31 -4.28
CA LEU A 84 4.63 8.88 -5.63
C LEU A 84 5.84 9.71 -6.03
N ALA A 85 6.38 10.56 -5.14
CA ALA A 85 7.56 11.37 -5.46
C ALA A 85 8.78 10.52 -5.87
N GLU A 86 8.99 9.34 -5.28
CA GLU A 86 10.02 8.40 -5.72
C GLU A 86 9.75 7.84 -7.12
N LEU A 87 8.49 7.72 -7.52
CA LEU A 87 8.12 7.16 -8.82
C LEU A 87 8.20 8.19 -9.96
N TYR A 88 8.07 9.48 -9.66
CA TYR A 88 8.16 10.58 -10.62
C TYR A 88 9.59 11.11 -10.83
N CYS A 89 10.61 10.47 -10.24
CA CYS A 89 12.01 10.93 -10.32
C CYS A 89 12.70 10.63 -11.66
#